data_AF-A0A9W7W915-F1
#
_entry.id   AF-A0A9W7W915-F1
#
_cell.length_a   1.000
_cell.length_b   1.000
_cell.length_c   1.000
_cell.angle_alpha   90.00
_cell.angle_beta   90.00
_cell.angle_gamma   90.00
#
_symmetry.space_group_name_H-M   'P 1'
#
loop_
_entity.id
_entity.type
_entity.pdbx_description
1 polymer ?
#
loop_
_entity_poly.entity_id
_entity_poly.type
_entity_poly.pdbx_seq_one_letter_code
_entity_poly.pdbx_strand_id
1 'polypeptide(L)'
;MKRYKLSVVAGAQLYFIASITAYLLLLFQFGTKCDNVRVAGLTVSYNGTATISHDEHSLVSQCNQNCSCSVTEWNPVCSDSGITYTSPCFAGCTSSTGQGKNTVFHNCSCVLTPSPVDGSKSVSLGQCPRGPECTQSFTSYMAVSVLSFFINSLGTTPAYMVILRCITPELKSLALGVQTLMMRTLGGITAPVYYGAFIDSICLKWGMKKCEGRGACRMYDSDMFRVIFLGLFTCLNGCSYVFAIAVIVLLRKQFSKEEVRALQQTASKRNETELQTPNMCISDGSKTDIRSTENTTEITHNSVVG
;
A
#
# COMPACT_ATOMS: atom_id res chain seq x y z
N MET A 1 3.94 21.10 19.39
CA MET A 1 4.66 21.20 18.09
C MET A 1 4.54 22.60 17.48
N LYS A 2 5.31 23.57 18.00
CA LYS A 2 5.27 25.01 17.61
C LYS A 2 6.28 25.39 16.50
N ARG A 3 7.09 24.45 16.00
CA ARG A 3 8.29 24.77 15.17
C ARG A 3 8.04 24.94 13.66
N TYR A 4 6.93 24.44 13.10
CA TYR A 4 6.61 24.61 11.68
C TYR A 4 5.25 25.29 11.50
N LYS A 5 5.25 26.58 11.14
CA LYS A 5 4.04 27.32 10.72
C LYS A 5 3.65 26.92 9.30
N LEU A 6 3.31 25.66 9.10
CA LEU A 6 2.86 25.17 7.81
C LEU A 6 1.46 25.78 7.53
N SER A 7 1.31 26.51 6.42
CA SER A 7 -0.01 27.00 5.98
C SER A 7 -0.95 25.82 5.71
N VAL A 8 -2.26 26.03 5.90
CA VAL A 8 -3.28 24.99 5.63
C VAL A 8 -3.20 24.51 4.18
N VAL A 9 -2.97 25.44 3.25
CA VAL A 9 -2.78 25.13 1.82
C VAL A 9 -1.51 24.30 1.60
N ALA A 10 -0.40 24.66 2.27
CA ALA A 10 0.86 23.92 2.16
C ALA A 10 0.73 22.49 2.72
N GLY A 11 -0.01 22.31 3.82
CA GLY A 11 -0.32 20.96 4.36
C GLY A 11 -1.11 20.09 3.39
N ALA A 12 -2.14 20.66 2.74
CA ALA A 12 -2.91 19.96 1.73
C ALA A 12 -2.07 19.61 0.49
N GLN A 13 -1.16 20.50 0.07
CA GLN A 13 -0.23 20.23 -1.03
C GLN A 13 0.77 19.12 -0.70
N LEU A 14 1.34 19.12 0.51
CA LEU A 14 2.25 18.05 0.93
C LEU A 14 1.57 16.68 0.95
N TYR A 15 0.32 16.61 1.45
CA TYR A 15 -0.46 15.37 1.38
C TYR A 15 -0.69 14.91 -0.06
N PHE A 16 -1.06 15.83 -0.96
CA PHE A 16 -1.31 15.51 -2.36
C PHE A 16 -0.05 14.99 -3.06
N ILE A 17 1.10 15.64 -2.86
CA ILE A 17 2.39 15.20 -3.41
C ILE A 17 2.77 13.83 -2.86
N ALA A 18 2.71 13.64 -1.54
CA ALA A 18 3.02 12.35 -0.92
C ALA A 18 2.10 11.23 -1.42
N SER A 19 0.81 11.52 -1.58
CA SER A 19 -0.17 10.59 -2.13
C SER A 19 0.16 10.22 -3.58
N ILE A 20 0.44 11.19 -4.46
CA ILE A 20 0.85 10.93 -5.85
C ILE A 20 2.12 10.08 -5.90
N THR A 21 3.14 10.41 -5.11
CA THR A 21 4.37 9.62 -5.07
C THR A 21 4.09 8.17 -4.66
N ALA A 22 3.27 7.95 -3.62
CA ALA A 22 2.86 6.61 -3.21
C ALA A 22 2.07 5.86 -4.30
N TYR A 23 1.23 6.55 -5.06
CA TYR A 23 0.50 5.98 -6.19
C TYR A 23 1.41 5.60 -7.36
N LEU A 24 2.41 6.41 -7.68
CA LEU A 24 3.41 6.05 -8.68
C LEU A 24 4.23 4.83 -8.27
N LEU A 25 4.60 4.74 -6.98
CA LEU A 25 5.27 3.55 -6.44
C LEU A 25 4.37 2.31 -6.52
N LEU A 26 3.08 2.44 -6.24
CA LEU A 26 2.09 1.37 -6.40
C LEU A 26 1.98 0.91 -7.86
N LEU A 27 1.98 1.83 -8.83
CA LEU A 27 2.01 1.46 -10.25
C LEU A 27 3.29 0.70 -10.62
N PHE A 28 4.43 1.09 -10.05
CA PHE A 28 5.69 0.37 -10.26
C PHE A 28 5.63 -1.08 -9.74
N GLN A 29 4.88 -1.34 -8.66
CA GLN A 29 4.69 -2.69 -8.11
C GLN A 29 3.93 -3.65 -9.04
N PHE A 30 3.21 -3.17 -10.06
CA PHE A 30 2.64 -4.06 -11.07
C PHE A 30 3.71 -4.81 -11.87
N GLY A 31 4.90 -4.21 -12.02
CA GLY A 31 6.02 -4.82 -12.72
C GLY A 31 6.69 -5.96 -11.96
N THR A 32 6.52 -6.05 -10.63
CA THR A 32 7.05 -7.16 -9.84
C THR A 32 6.14 -8.38 -9.98
N LYS A 33 6.50 -9.29 -10.89
CA LYS A 33 5.76 -10.54 -11.15
C LYS A 33 6.50 -11.73 -10.54
N CYS A 34 5.75 -12.62 -9.89
CA CYS A 34 6.19 -13.99 -9.67
C CYS A 34 5.09 -14.91 -10.21
N ASP A 35 5.47 -15.81 -11.12
CA ASP A 35 4.54 -16.76 -11.72
C ASP A 35 4.03 -17.76 -10.67
N ASN A 36 2.86 -18.34 -10.99
CA ASN A 36 2.30 -19.43 -10.22
C ASN A 36 3.27 -20.62 -10.09
N VAL A 37 3.27 -21.26 -8.92
CA VAL A 37 4.01 -22.52 -8.74
C VAL A 37 3.43 -23.56 -9.69
N ARG A 38 4.30 -24.29 -10.40
CA ARG A 38 3.91 -25.33 -11.35
C ARG A 38 3.43 -26.56 -10.60
N VAL A 39 2.12 -26.75 -10.56
CA VAL A 39 1.45 -27.87 -9.90
C VAL A 39 0.64 -28.64 -10.93
N ALA A 40 0.95 -29.93 -11.08
CA ALA A 40 0.28 -30.82 -12.02
C ALA A 40 -1.22 -30.91 -11.72
N GLY A 41 -2.04 -30.69 -12.74
CA GLY A 41 -3.49 -30.71 -12.65
C GLY A 41 -4.13 -29.45 -12.07
N LEU A 42 -3.35 -28.43 -11.68
CA LEU A 42 -3.87 -27.15 -11.19
C LEU A 42 -3.37 -25.96 -12.02
N THR A 43 -2.06 -25.81 -12.19
CA THR A 43 -1.46 -24.68 -12.94
C THR A 43 -0.72 -25.14 -14.19
N VAL A 44 -0.35 -26.42 -14.25
CA VAL A 44 0.21 -27.07 -15.43
C VAL A 44 -0.49 -28.41 -15.64
N SER A 45 -0.64 -28.83 -16.89
CA SER A 45 -1.09 -30.20 -17.19
C SER A 45 0.00 -31.22 -16.85
N TYR A 46 -0.37 -32.50 -16.78
CA TYR A 46 0.60 -33.60 -16.64
C TYR A 46 1.60 -33.68 -17.80
N ASN A 47 1.30 -33.05 -18.95
CA ASN A 47 2.20 -32.96 -20.10
C ASN A 47 3.12 -31.71 -20.04
N GLY A 48 3.04 -30.91 -18.97
CA GLY A 48 3.86 -29.71 -18.76
C GLY A 48 3.35 -28.45 -19.46
N THR A 49 2.15 -28.46 -20.05
CA THR A 49 1.56 -27.25 -20.64
C THR A 49 0.96 -26.36 -19.55
N ALA A 50 1.25 -25.06 -19.57
CA ALA A 50 0.67 -24.12 -18.62
C ALA A 50 -0.83 -23.95 -18.87
N THR A 51 -1.65 -24.44 -17.95
CA THR A 51 -3.12 -24.41 -18.02
C THR A 51 -3.67 -24.35 -16.60
N ILE A 52 -4.39 -23.28 -16.28
CA ILE A 52 -5.03 -23.12 -14.97
C ILE A 52 -6.37 -23.86 -14.99
N SER A 53 -6.55 -24.79 -14.05
CA SER A 53 -7.79 -25.54 -13.86
C SER A 53 -8.31 -25.33 -12.44
N HIS A 54 -9.60 -25.05 -12.33
CA HIS A 54 -10.33 -25.00 -11.06
C HIS A 54 -11.10 -26.30 -10.79
N ASP A 55 -11.10 -27.24 -11.74
CA ASP A 55 -11.78 -28.52 -11.62
C ASP A 55 -10.91 -29.51 -10.84
N GLU A 56 -11.51 -30.28 -9.94
CA GLU A 56 -10.78 -31.30 -9.19
C GLU A 56 -10.42 -32.51 -10.06
N HIS A 57 -11.17 -32.76 -11.14
CA HIS A 57 -10.91 -33.88 -12.04
C HIS A 57 -9.59 -33.73 -12.82
N SER A 58 -9.07 -32.51 -13.00
CA SER A 58 -7.78 -32.31 -13.68
C SER A 58 -6.57 -32.81 -12.87
N LEU A 59 -6.75 -33.17 -11.60
CA LEU A 59 -5.74 -33.86 -10.80
C LEU A 59 -5.53 -35.31 -11.21
N VAL A 60 -6.51 -35.93 -11.88
CA VAL A 60 -6.44 -37.33 -12.32
C VAL A 60 -5.97 -37.38 -13.77
N SER A 61 -5.01 -38.27 -14.04
CA SER A 61 -4.46 -38.52 -15.37
C SER A 61 -4.22 -40.01 -15.56
N GLN A 62 -4.02 -40.46 -16.80
CA GLN A 62 -3.80 -41.88 -17.12
C GLN A 62 -2.68 -42.52 -16.29
N CYS A 63 -1.66 -41.75 -15.91
CA CYS A 63 -0.53 -42.25 -15.14
C CYS A 63 -0.85 -42.54 -13.65
N ASN A 64 -1.86 -41.89 -13.05
CA ASN A 64 -2.22 -42.04 -11.63
C ASN A 64 -3.60 -42.67 -11.38
N GLN A 65 -4.33 -43.03 -12.44
CA GLN A 65 -5.65 -43.68 -12.35
C GLN A 65 -5.63 -44.99 -11.55
N ASN A 66 -4.52 -45.72 -11.59
CA ASN A 66 -4.38 -47.01 -10.90
C ASN A 66 -4.19 -46.89 -9.37
N CYS A 67 -4.04 -45.66 -8.84
CA CYS A 67 -3.69 -45.44 -7.44
C CYS A 67 -4.88 -45.02 -6.55
N SER A 68 -6.10 -44.89 -7.11
CA SER A 68 -7.32 -44.49 -6.38
C SER A 68 -7.10 -43.31 -5.42
N CYS A 69 -6.41 -42.27 -5.91
CA CYS A 69 -5.95 -41.16 -5.08
C CYS A 69 -7.10 -40.36 -4.46
N SER A 70 -6.96 -40.02 -3.18
CA SER A 70 -7.90 -39.12 -2.51
C SER A 70 -7.68 -37.69 -2.97
N VAL A 71 -8.67 -37.09 -3.63
CA VAL A 71 -8.65 -35.68 -4.04
C VAL A 71 -8.56 -34.71 -2.86
N THR A 72 -8.84 -35.17 -1.65
CA THR A 72 -8.80 -34.34 -0.43
C THR A 72 -7.41 -34.30 0.23
N GLU A 73 -6.53 -35.24 -0.14
CA GLU A 73 -5.19 -35.33 0.42
C GLU A 73 -4.28 -34.22 -0.11
N TRP A 74 -3.49 -33.64 0.79
CA TRP A 74 -2.53 -32.57 0.46
C TRP A 74 -1.18 -32.84 1.11
N ASN A 75 -0.30 -33.48 0.35
CA ASN A 75 1.06 -33.85 0.74
C ASN A 75 2.00 -33.55 -0.43
N PRO A 76 2.28 -32.26 -0.71
CA PRO A 76 2.95 -31.88 -1.96
C PRO A 76 4.34 -32.50 -2.06
N VAL A 77 4.69 -32.92 -3.27
CA VAL A 77 6.00 -33.49 -3.61
C VAL A 77 6.57 -32.82 -4.85
N CYS A 78 7.88 -32.60 -4.87
CA CYS A 78 8.59 -31.93 -5.95
C CYS A 78 9.37 -32.94 -6.80
N SER A 79 9.18 -32.88 -8.11
CA SER A 79 10.02 -33.56 -9.10
C SER A 79 11.22 -32.71 -9.48
N ASP A 80 12.31 -33.35 -9.86
CA ASP A 80 13.51 -32.70 -10.44
C ASP A 80 13.20 -31.91 -11.72
N SER A 81 12.07 -32.19 -12.39
CA SER A 81 11.54 -31.40 -13.50
C SER A 81 11.00 -30.00 -13.11
N GLY A 82 10.96 -29.69 -11.81
CA GLY A 82 10.39 -28.45 -11.27
C GLY A 82 8.86 -28.43 -11.22
N ILE A 83 8.21 -29.57 -11.43
CA ILE A 83 6.76 -29.74 -11.30
C ILE A 83 6.45 -30.32 -9.91
N THR A 84 5.53 -29.66 -9.20
CA THR A 84 4.99 -30.14 -7.93
C THR A 84 3.73 -30.97 -8.17
N TYR A 85 3.56 -32.06 -7.44
CA TYR A 85 2.34 -32.86 -7.42
C TYR A 85 1.66 -32.69 -6.07
N THR A 86 0.32 -32.76 -6.03
CA THR A 86 -0.48 -32.54 -4.82
C THR A 86 -0.29 -33.63 -3.76
N SER A 87 0.05 -34.84 -4.18
CA SER A 87 0.42 -35.97 -3.32
C SER A 87 1.37 -36.93 -4.04
N PRO A 88 2.10 -37.81 -3.34
CA PRO A 88 2.89 -38.88 -3.96
C PRO A 88 2.01 -39.86 -4.76
N CYS A 89 0.74 -40.02 -4.39
CA CYS A 89 -0.24 -40.80 -5.17
C CYS A 89 -0.52 -40.14 -6.52
N PHE A 90 -0.75 -38.83 -6.56
CA PHE A 90 -0.97 -38.10 -7.81
C PHE A 90 0.27 -38.06 -8.70
N ALA A 91 1.47 -38.22 -8.13
CA ALA A 91 2.71 -38.46 -8.88
C ALA A 91 2.86 -39.92 -9.36
N GLY A 92 2.02 -40.83 -8.88
CA GLY A 92 2.02 -42.25 -9.25
C GLY A 92 3.19 -43.04 -8.67
N CYS A 93 3.71 -42.66 -7.51
CA CYS A 93 4.85 -43.32 -6.87
C CYS A 93 4.43 -44.60 -6.12
N THR A 94 5.29 -45.61 -6.13
CA THR A 94 5.00 -46.94 -5.52
C THR A 94 5.91 -47.30 -4.35
N SER A 95 7.05 -46.63 -4.19
CA SER A 95 7.97 -46.86 -3.09
C SER A 95 8.48 -45.56 -2.49
N SER A 96 8.94 -45.61 -1.24
CA SER A 96 9.50 -44.47 -0.52
C SER A 96 10.71 -44.87 0.30
N THR A 97 11.72 -44.01 0.31
CA THR A 97 12.96 -44.17 1.08
C THR A 97 13.14 -42.97 2.00
N GLY A 98 13.67 -43.19 3.21
CA GLY A 98 13.93 -42.12 4.19
C GLY A 98 12.79 -41.88 5.17
N GLN A 99 13.03 -40.98 6.14
CA GLN A 99 12.12 -40.72 7.24
C GLN A 99 11.89 -39.20 7.44
N GLY A 100 10.65 -38.83 7.72
CA GLY A 100 10.27 -37.44 8.03
C GLY A 100 10.43 -36.51 6.83
N LYS A 101 11.24 -35.46 6.98
CA LYS A 101 11.43 -34.43 5.93
C LYS A 101 12.34 -34.88 4.79
N ASN A 102 13.15 -35.92 5.01
CA ASN A 102 14.10 -36.43 4.01
C ASN A 102 13.52 -37.64 3.26
N THR A 103 12.19 -37.80 3.26
CA THR A 103 11.53 -38.87 2.50
C THR A 103 11.52 -38.55 1.01
N VAL A 104 11.99 -39.50 0.22
CA VAL A 104 12.00 -39.48 -1.25
C VAL A 104 11.12 -40.62 -1.74
N PHE A 105 10.21 -40.32 -2.64
CA PHE A 105 9.37 -41.32 -3.28
C PHE A 105 9.98 -41.70 -4.62
N HIS A 106 9.87 -42.97 -5.00
CA HIS A 106 10.44 -43.53 -6.22
C HIS A 106 9.39 -44.25 -7.06
N ASN A 107 9.78 -44.62 -8.28
CA ASN A 107 8.95 -45.32 -9.25
C ASN A 107 7.66 -44.56 -9.57
N CYS A 108 7.76 -43.24 -9.72
CA CYS A 108 6.62 -42.36 -10.00
C CYS A 108 6.26 -42.37 -11.49
N SER A 109 5.09 -42.89 -11.84
CA SER A 109 4.63 -43.05 -13.24
C SER A 109 4.35 -41.73 -13.95
N CYS A 110 3.93 -40.68 -13.22
CA CYS A 110 3.53 -39.39 -13.79
C CYS A 110 4.70 -38.41 -13.98
N VAL A 111 5.88 -38.73 -13.46
CA VAL A 111 7.06 -37.86 -13.58
C VAL A 111 7.65 -37.98 -14.98
N LEU A 112 7.58 -36.88 -15.74
CA LEU A 112 8.21 -36.77 -17.05
C LEU A 112 9.74 -36.66 -16.89
N THR A 113 10.48 -37.63 -17.43
CA THR A 113 11.95 -37.59 -17.48
C THR A 113 12.39 -36.96 -18.81
N PRO A 114 13.19 -35.89 -18.80
CA PRO A 114 13.71 -35.29 -20.03
C PRO A 114 14.79 -36.13 -20.74
N SER A 115 15.27 -37.24 -20.15
CA SER A 115 16.21 -38.17 -20.80
C SER A 115 16.16 -39.59 -20.19
N PRO A 116 16.27 -40.66 -20.99
CA PRO A 116 16.15 -42.06 -20.52
C PRO A 116 17.41 -42.60 -19.80
N VAL A 117 18.48 -41.81 -19.62
CA VAL A 117 19.80 -42.34 -19.21
C VAL A 117 20.17 -42.04 -17.75
N ASP A 118 19.55 -41.07 -17.06
CA ASP A 118 19.97 -40.74 -15.68
C ASP A 118 18.91 -40.05 -14.81
N GLY A 119 17.67 -39.93 -15.30
CA GLY A 119 16.58 -39.34 -14.52
C GLY A 119 15.90 -40.39 -13.64
N SER A 120 16.18 -40.40 -12.34
CA SER A 120 15.35 -41.19 -11.42
C SER A 120 13.92 -40.63 -11.42
N LYS A 121 12.93 -41.51 -11.60
CA LYS A 121 11.49 -41.18 -11.44
C LYS A 121 11.17 -41.00 -9.96
N SER A 122 11.81 -40.02 -9.35
CA SER A 122 11.75 -39.71 -7.94
C SER A 122 11.17 -38.34 -7.69
N VAL A 123 10.56 -38.19 -6.52
CA VAL A 123 10.06 -36.91 -6.02
C VAL A 123 10.44 -36.77 -4.55
N SER A 124 10.79 -35.56 -4.16
CA SER A 124 11.11 -35.21 -2.78
C SER A 124 9.90 -34.62 -2.07
N LEU A 125 9.81 -34.77 -0.76
CA LEU A 125 8.74 -34.17 0.03
C LEU A 125 8.82 -32.63 -0.01
N GLY A 126 7.70 -31.97 -0.28
CA GLY A 126 7.59 -30.51 -0.29
C GLY A 126 7.20 -29.93 -1.66
N GLN A 127 6.91 -28.64 -1.67
CA GLN A 127 6.70 -27.89 -2.92
C GLN A 127 8.04 -27.56 -3.57
N CYS A 128 8.09 -27.52 -4.90
CA CYS A 128 9.31 -27.13 -5.59
C CYS A 128 9.75 -25.71 -5.19
N PRO A 129 11.06 -25.49 -4.99
CA PRO A 129 11.57 -24.17 -4.65
C PRO A 129 11.24 -23.20 -5.78
N ARG A 130 10.79 -21.99 -5.41
CA ARG A 130 10.63 -20.91 -6.38
C ARG A 130 12.03 -20.43 -6.79
N GLY A 131 12.20 -20.14 -8.07
CA GLY A 131 13.48 -19.64 -8.59
C GLY A 131 13.94 -18.34 -7.91
N PRO A 132 15.25 -18.04 -7.96
CA PRO A 132 15.83 -16.87 -7.28
C PRO A 132 15.17 -15.54 -7.70
N GLU A 133 14.78 -15.43 -8.97
CA GLU A 133 14.04 -14.29 -9.54
C GLU A 133 12.75 -13.97 -8.78
N CYS A 134 12.02 -14.99 -8.32
CA CYS A 134 10.79 -14.80 -7.56
C CYS A 134 11.07 -14.28 -6.15
N THR A 135 12.10 -14.80 -5.48
CA THR A 135 12.51 -14.34 -4.15
C THR A 135 12.97 -12.88 -4.19
N GLN A 136 13.70 -12.49 -5.24
CA GLN A 136 14.10 -11.09 -5.47
C GLN A 136 12.89 -10.20 -5.75
N SER A 137 11.96 -10.65 -6.59
CA SER A 137 10.71 -9.93 -6.90
C SER A 137 9.85 -9.74 -5.65
N PHE A 138 9.72 -10.76 -4.81
CA PHE A 138 9.03 -10.66 -3.53
C PHE A 138 9.71 -9.68 -2.57
N THR A 139 11.04 -9.75 -2.47
CA THR A 139 11.82 -8.84 -1.62
C THR A 139 11.67 -7.38 -2.05
N SER A 140 11.77 -7.11 -3.36
CA SER A 140 11.57 -5.77 -3.91
C SER A 140 10.14 -5.26 -3.70
N TYR A 141 9.11 -6.11 -3.91
CA TYR A 141 7.72 -5.78 -3.62
C TYR A 141 7.51 -5.35 -2.15
N MET A 142 8.08 -6.12 -1.21
CA MET A 142 8.00 -5.80 0.23
C MET A 142 8.70 -4.48 0.55
N ALA A 143 9.89 -4.25 0.01
CA ALA A 143 10.64 -3.00 0.23
C ALA A 143 9.89 -1.77 -0.30
N VAL A 144 9.36 -1.83 -1.53
CA VAL A 144 8.58 -0.74 -2.13
C VAL A 144 7.28 -0.50 -1.36
N SER A 145 6.64 -1.56 -0.84
CA SER A 145 5.42 -1.44 -0.03
C SER A 145 5.69 -0.64 1.24
N VAL A 146 6.75 -1.00 1.98
CA VAL A 146 7.14 -0.30 3.21
C VAL A 146 7.44 1.18 2.94
N LEU A 147 8.18 1.47 1.86
CA LEU A 147 8.47 2.85 1.46
C LEU A 147 7.20 3.62 1.11
N SER A 148 6.26 3.00 0.39
CA SER A 148 4.99 3.61 0.01
C SER A 148 4.13 3.95 1.22
N PHE A 149 4.01 3.02 2.18
CA PHE A 149 3.30 3.26 3.44
C PHE A 149 3.95 4.36 4.28
N PHE A 150 5.29 4.41 4.31
CA PHE A 150 6.02 5.46 5.00
C PHE A 150 5.73 6.84 4.41
N ILE A 151 5.84 7.00 3.09
CA ILE A 151 5.52 8.27 2.39
C ILE A 151 4.06 8.67 2.64
N ASN A 152 3.13 7.71 2.57
CA ASN A 152 1.73 7.97 2.82
C ASN A 152 1.47 8.46 4.26
N SER A 153 2.14 7.87 5.25
CA SER A 153 2.06 8.30 6.66
C SER A 153 2.58 9.73 6.87
N LEU A 154 3.69 10.08 6.20
CA LEU A 154 4.23 11.45 6.20
C LEU A 154 3.26 12.46 5.60
N GLY A 155 2.47 12.08 4.60
CA GLY A 155 1.41 12.92 4.01
C GLY A 155 0.14 12.97 4.84
N THR A 156 -0.25 11.86 5.47
CA THR A 156 -1.49 11.76 6.24
C THR A 156 -1.44 12.62 7.52
N THR A 157 -0.26 12.74 8.13
CA THR A 157 -0.05 13.58 9.32
C THR A 157 -0.39 15.07 9.08
N PRO A 158 0.16 15.77 8.06
CA PRO A 158 -0.23 17.14 7.75
C PRO A 158 -1.67 17.25 7.27
N ALA A 159 -2.24 16.23 6.59
CA ALA A 159 -3.66 16.22 6.23
C ALA A 159 -4.56 16.24 7.48
N TYR A 160 -4.24 15.43 8.49
CA TYR A 160 -4.94 15.41 9.76
C TYR A 160 -4.83 16.76 10.49
N MET A 161 -3.66 17.39 10.46
CA MET A 161 -3.45 18.72 11.03
C MET A 161 -4.24 19.82 10.31
N VAL A 162 -4.43 19.71 8.99
CA VAL A 162 -5.29 20.61 8.21
C VAL A 162 -6.73 20.52 8.67
N ILE A 163 -7.26 19.29 8.82
CA ILE A 163 -8.63 19.06 9.32
C ILE A 163 -8.84 19.74 10.68
N LEU A 164 -7.91 19.53 11.62
CA LEU A 164 -7.96 20.15 12.94
C LEU A 164 -7.90 21.68 12.94
N ARG A 165 -7.33 22.31 11.91
CA ARG A 165 -7.27 23.77 11.79
C ARG A 165 -8.50 24.36 11.10
N CYS A 166 -9.22 23.58 10.30
CA CYS A 166 -10.45 24.02 9.64
C CYS A 166 -11.69 23.92 10.55
N ILE A 167 -11.61 23.20 11.67
CA ILE A 167 -12.73 22.94 12.56
C ILE A 167 -12.63 23.81 13.83
N THR A 168 -13.76 24.40 14.24
CA THR A 168 -13.88 25.16 15.49
C THR A 168 -13.52 24.28 16.70
N PRO A 169 -12.90 24.83 17.76
CA PRO A 169 -12.37 24.03 18.86
C PRO A 169 -13.43 23.13 19.53
N GLU A 170 -14.67 23.58 19.60
CA GLU A 170 -15.79 22.88 20.23
C GLU A 170 -16.25 21.63 19.45
N LEU A 171 -16.07 21.61 18.12
CA LEU A 171 -16.57 20.53 17.24
C LEU A 171 -15.50 19.51 16.84
N LYS A 172 -14.25 19.68 17.31
CA LYS A 172 -13.12 18.83 16.88
C LYS A 172 -13.32 17.35 17.23
N SER A 173 -13.70 17.05 18.46
CA SER A 173 -13.91 15.67 18.92
C SER A 173 -15.06 15.00 18.16
N LEU A 174 -16.16 15.73 17.94
CA LEU A 174 -17.29 15.25 17.15
C LEU A 174 -16.89 14.94 15.70
N ALA A 175 -16.21 15.87 15.04
CA ALA A 175 -15.79 15.71 13.65
C ALA A 175 -14.82 14.52 13.47
N LEU A 176 -13.85 14.37 14.37
CA LEU A 176 -12.92 13.23 14.37
C LEU A 176 -13.63 11.90 14.64
N GLY A 177 -14.61 11.90 15.55
CA GLY A 177 -15.46 10.74 15.81
C GLY A 177 -16.24 10.32 14.58
N VAL A 178 -16.91 11.27 13.91
CA VAL A 178 -17.66 11.03 12.67
C VAL A 178 -16.73 10.55 11.54
N GLN A 179 -15.57 11.18 11.37
CA GLN A 179 -14.58 10.79 10.38
C GLN A 179 -14.11 9.34 10.60
N THR A 180 -13.79 8.98 11.85
CA THR A 180 -13.34 7.64 12.21
C THR A 180 -14.45 6.61 12.01
N LEU A 181 -15.68 6.93 12.40
CA LEU A 181 -16.85 6.09 12.19
C LEU A 181 -17.05 5.81 10.70
N MET A 182 -17.05 6.85 9.85
CA MET A 182 -17.19 6.68 8.41
C MET A 182 -16.07 5.81 7.82
N MET A 183 -14.80 6.05 8.18
CA MET A 183 -13.68 5.24 7.70
C MET A 183 -13.80 3.77 8.12
N ARG A 184 -14.20 3.51 9.38
CA ARG A 184 -14.34 2.14 9.90
C ARG A 184 -15.53 1.41 9.28
N THR A 185 -16.66 2.09 9.10
CA THR A 185 -17.86 1.47 8.51
C THR A 185 -17.69 1.24 7.02
N LEU A 186 -17.23 2.25 6.26
CA LEU A 186 -17.12 2.15 4.80
C LEU A 186 -15.87 1.43 4.31
N GLY A 187 -14.77 1.47 5.06
CA GLY A 187 -13.52 0.81 4.70
C GLY A 187 -13.22 -0.39 5.60
N GLY A 188 -13.26 -0.20 6.91
CA GLY A 188 -12.87 -1.24 7.87
C GLY A 188 -13.74 -2.50 7.84
N ILE A 189 -15.06 -2.37 7.74
CA ILE A 189 -15.99 -3.51 7.72
C ILE A 189 -16.11 -4.10 6.31
N THR A 190 -16.20 -3.25 5.29
CA THR A 190 -16.38 -3.71 3.91
C THR A 190 -15.12 -4.37 3.35
N ALA A 191 -13.92 -3.91 3.74
CA ALA A 191 -12.67 -4.40 3.16
C ALA A 191 -12.41 -5.89 3.37
N PRO A 192 -12.49 -6.42 4.60
CA PRO A 192 -12.34 -7.86 4.82
C PRO A 192 -13.42 -8.69 4.13
N VAL A 193 -14.64 -8.17 3.99
CA VAL A 193 -15.75 -8.89 3.34
C VAL A 193 -15.50 -9.03 1.84
N TYR A 194 -15.18 -7.92 1.14
CA TYR A 194 -14.95 -8.00 -0.30
C TYR A 194 -13.62 -8.70 -0.63
N TYR A 195 -12.53 -8.40 0.09
CA TYR A 195 -11.25 -9.07 -0.14
C TYR A 195 -11.34 -10.54 0.23
N GLY A 196 -12.08 -10.90 1.28
CA GLY A 196 -12.34 -12.29 1.64
C GLY A 196 -13.04 -13.04 0.51
N ALA A 197 -14.13 -12.48 -0.03
CA ALA A 197 -14.84 -13.08 -1.16
C ALA A 197 -13.95 -13.20 -2.42
N PHE A 198 -13.10 -12.21 -2.70
CA PHE A 198 -12.16 -12.30 -3.82
C PHE A 198 -11.08 -13.37 -3.58
N ILE A 199 -10.50 -13.45 -2.38
CA ILE A 199 -9.52 -14.48 -2.03
C ILE A 199 -10.12 -15.88 -2.20
N ASP A 200 -11.37 -16.06 -1.79
CA ASP A 200 -12.08 -17.32 -1.98
C ASP A 200 -12.31 -17.63 -3.48
N SER A 201 -12.60 -16.62 -4.29
CA SER A 201 -12.85 -16.79 -5.73
C SER A 201 -11.63 -17.24 -6.53
N ILE A 202 -10.41 -16.88 -6.08
CA ILE A 202 -9.16 -17.23 -6.74
C ILE A 202 -8.55 -18.54 -6.21
N CYS A 203 -9.28 -19.27 -5.37
CA CYS A 203 -8.81 -20.54 -4.82
C CYS A 203 -8.71 -21.60 -5.92
N LEU A 204 -7.54 -22.22 -6.05
CA LEU A 204 -7.28 -23.34 -6.96
C LEU A 204 -7.54 -24.68 -6.30
N LYS A 205 -7.29 -24.80 -4.99
CA LYS A 205 -7.53 -26.05 -4.25
C LYS A 205 -8.08 -25.80 -2.85
N TRP A 206 -9.33 -26.22 -2.63
CA TRP A 206 -9.95 -26.19 -1.32
C TRP A 206 -9.42 -27.31 -0.42
N GLY A 207 -9.13 -26.99 0.84
CA GLY A 207 -8.95 -28.00 1.87
C GLY A 207 -10.31 -28.57 2.30
N MET A 208 -10.34 -29.81 2.79
CA MET A 208 -11.55 -30.42 3.35
C MET A 208 -11.41 -30.60 4.87
N LYS A 209 -12.51 -30.42 5.60
CA LYS A 209 -12.56 -30.66 7.05
C LYS A 209 -12.80 -32.15 7.32
N LYS A 210 -12.35 -32.63 8.50
CA LYS A 210 -12.57 -34.03 8.94
C LYS A 210 -14.06 -34.38 9.08
N CYS A 211 -14.91 -33.40 9.38
CA CYS A 211 -16.35 -33.57 9.60
C CYS A 211 -17.19 -33.05 8.43
N GLU A 212 -16.76 -33.34 7.19
CA GLU A 212 -17.42 -32.92 5.94
C GLU A 212 -17.46 -31.38 5.72
N GLY A 213 -17.31 -30.97 4.46
CA GLY A 213 -17.34 -29.55 4.06
C GLY A 213 -15.99 -28.88 3.82
N ARG A 214 -16.05 -27.69 3.20
CA ARG A 214 -14.89 -26.89 2.77
C ARG A 214 -14.16 -26.28 3.97
N GLY A 215 -12.85 -26.44 3.98
CA GLY A 215 -11.90 -25.82 4.90
C GLY A 215 -11.17 -24.65 4.24
N ALA A 216 -9.99 -24.30 4.78
CA ALA A 216 -9.16 -23.25 4.22
C ALA A 216 -8.61 -23.66 2.84
N CYS A 217 -8.51 -22.69 1.93
CA CYS A 217 -7.89 -22.92 0.64
C CYS A 217 -6.37 -23.18 0.79
N ARG A 218 -5.86 -24.19 0.09
CA ARG A 218 -4.47 -24.67 0.14
C ARG A 218 -3.58 -23.95 -0.85
N MET A 219 -4.13 -23.54 -1.98
CA MET A 219 -3.39 -22.91 -3.07
C MET A 219 -4.29 -21.92 -3.81
N TYR A 220 -3.74 -20.73 -4.09
CA TYR A 220 -4.41 -19.64 -4.77
C TYR A 220 -3.70 -19.30 -6.08
N ASP A 221 -4.44 -18.76 -7.04
CA ASP A 221 -3.88 -18.17 -8.24
C ASP A 221 -3.20 -16.82 -7.90
N SER A 222 -1.87 -16.81 -7.96
CA SER A 222 -1.04 -15.66 -7.62
C SER A 222 -1.13 -14.54 -8.66
N ASP A 223 -1.38 -14.86 -9.93
CA ASP A 223 -1.49 -13.87 -11.00
C ASP A 223 -2.81 -13.11 -10.90
N MET A 224 -3.92 -13.83 -10.73
CA MET A 224 -5.23 -13.21 -10.53
C MET A 224 -5.29 -12.45 -9.20
N PHE A 225 -4.66 -12.98 -8.14
CA PHE A 225 -4.52 -12.26 -6.87
C PHE A 225 -3.83 -10.90 -7.04
N ARG A 226 -2.70 -10.86 -7.76
CA ARG A 226 -1.96 -9.62 -8.02
C ARG A 226 -2.84 -8.59 -8.74
N VAL A 227 -3.50 -9.02 -9.82
CA VAL A 227 -4.34 -8.12 -10.64
C VAL A 227 -5.52 -7.58 -9.83
N ILE A 228 -6.23 -8.43 -9.10
CA ILE A 228 -7.40 -8.00 -8.32
C ILE A 228 -6.96 -7.10 -7.17
N PHE A 229 -5.94 -7.50 -6.39
CA PHE A 229 -5.53 -6.77 -5.20
C PHE A 229 -4.93 -5.40 -5.56
N LEU A 230 -3.90 -5.37 -6.41
CA LEU A 230 -3.28 -4.11 -6.82
C LEU A 230 -4.23 -3.30 -7.71
N GLY A 231 -4.95 -3.93 -8.64
CA GLY A 231 -5.87 -3.25 -9.56
C GLY A 231 -7.01 -2.55 -8.87
N LEU A 232 -7.68 -3.22 -7.93
CA LEU A 232 -8.75 -2.61 -7.15
C LEU A 232 -8.22 -1.47 -6.28
N PHE A 233 -7.07 -1.68 -5.62
CA PHE A 233 -6.46 -0.64 -4.79
C PHE A 233 -6.06 0.59 -5.62
N THR A 234 -5.45 0.40 -6.79
CA THR A 234 -5.10 1.48 -7.73
C THR A 234 -6.35 2.19 -8.24
N CYS A 235 -7.41 1.47 -8.61
CA CYS A 235 -8.65 2.05 -9.10
C CYS A 235 -9.33 2.93 -8.02
N LEU A 236 -9.49 2.41 -6.81
CA LEU A 236 -10.10 3.13 -5.69
C LEU A 236 -9.30 4.39 -5.32
N ASN A 237 -7.96 4.29 -5.24
CA ASN A 237 -7.10 5.45 -5.01
C ASN A 237 -7.18 6.44 -6.17
N GLY A 238 -7.20 5.95 -7.41
CA GLY A 238 -7.37 6.74 -8.63
C GLY A 238 -8.61 7.64 -8.58
N CYS A 239 -9.77 7.05 -8.28
CA CYS A 239 -11.03 7.79 -8.13
C CYS A 239 -10.98 8.83 -7.01
N SER A 240 -10.25 8.55 -5.92
CA SER A 240 -10.13 9.48 -4.78
C SER A 240 -9.39 10.78 -5.15
N TYR A 241 -8.51 10.77 -6.15
CA TYR A 241 -7.79 11.98 -6.58
C TYR A 241 -8.69 13.07 -7.14
N VAL A 242 -9.81 12.70 -7.78
CA VAL A 242 -10.78 13.68 -8.28
C VAL A 242 -11.34 14.51 -7.12
N PHE A 243 -11.70 13.85 -6.02
CA PHE A 243 -12.15 14.51 -4.80
C PHE A 243 -11.05 15.33 -4.13
N ALA A 244 -9.81 14.79 -4.08
CA ALA A 244 -8.68 15.49 -3.51
C ALA A 244 -8.37 16.80 -4.25
N ILE A 245 -8.39 16.78 -5.59
CA ILE A 245 -8.18 17.98 -6.43
C ILE A 245 -9.30 18.99 -6.19
N ALA A 246 -10.56 18.55 -6.16
CA ALA A 246 -11.70 19.43 -5.87
C ALA A 246 -11.56 20.12 -4.50
N VAL A 247 -11.16 19.40 -3.46
CA VAL A 247 -10.92 19.96 -2.11
C VAL A 247 -9.79 20.99 -2.14
N ILE A 248 -8.68 20.72 -2.82
CA ILE A 248 -7.56 21.68 -2.94
C ILE A 248 -8.00 22.97 -3.63
N VAL A 249 -8.78 22.87 -4.70
CA VAL A 249 -9.33 24.05 -5.42
C VAL A 249 -10.24 24.86 -4.50
N LEU A 250 -11.14 24.21 -3.75
CA LEU A 250 -12.02 24.87 -2.80
C LEU A 250 -11.25 25.56 -1.67
N LEU A 251 -10.25 24.88 -1.09
CA LEU A 251 -9.40 25.45 -0.05
C LEU A 251 -8.66 26.69 -0.56
N ARG A 252 -8.05 26.63 -1.74
CA ARG A 252 -7.36 27.79 -2.35
C ARG A 252 -8.32 28.96 -2.55
N LYS A 253 -9.54 28.71 -3.03
CA LYS A 253 -10.55 29.76 -3.25
C LYS A 253 -11.03 30.40 -1.94
N GLN A 254 -11.22 29.60 -0.89
CA GLN A 254 -11.63 30.12 0.43
C GLN A 254 -10.53 30.98 1.05
N PHE A 255 -9.29 30.50 1.10
CA PHE A 255 -8.18 31.26 1.68
C PHE A 255 -7.85 32.52 0.88
N SER A 256 -7.90 32.47 -0.45
CA SER A 256 -7.73 33.67 -1.28
C SER A 256 -8.82 34.72 -1.01
N LYS A 257 -10.08 34.30 -0.81
CA LYS A 257 -11.18 35.20 -0.47
C LYS A 257 -11.02 35.82 0.92
N GLU A 258 -10.53 35.06 1.90
CA GLU A 258 -10.23 35.56 3.23
C GLU A 258 -9.09 36.58 3.23
N GLU A 259 -8.03 36.32 2.45
CA GLU A 259 -6.89 37.22 2.31
C GLU A 259 -7.30 38.56 1.66
N VAL A 260 -8.12 38.52 0.61
CA VAL A 260 -8.69 39.73 -0.03
C VAL A 260 -9.57 40.52 0.95
N ARG A 261 -10.40 39.85 1.76
CA ARG A 261 -11.21 40.51 2.80
C ARG A 261 -10.36 41.16 3.88
N ALA A 262 -9.28 40.51 4.31
CA ALA A 262 -8.35 41.05 5.30
C ALA A 262 -7.61 42.30 4.77
N LEU A 263 -7.21 42.29 3.49
CA LEU A 263 -6.61 43.45 2.82
C LEU A 263 -7.61 44.60 2.69
N GLN A 264 -8.87 44.33 2.32
CA GLN A 264 -9.92 45.34 2.27
C GLN A 264 -10.21 45.97 3.65
N GLN A 265 -10.25 45.17 4.71
CA GLN A 265 -10.41 45.68 6.08
C GLN A 265 -9.22 46.54 6.52
N THR A 266 -8.00 46.16 6.16
CA THR A 266 -6.79 46.91 6.49
C THR A 266 -6.74 48.24 5.73
N ALA A 267 -7.14 48.24 4.45
CA ALA A 267 -7.25 49.46 3.64
C ALA A 267 -8.33 50.42 4.17
N SER A 268 -9.49 49.89 4.58
CA SER A 268 -10.57 50.70 5.18
C SER A 268 -10.11 51.38 6.47
N LYS A 269 -9.43 50.65 7.38
CA LYS A 269 -8.89 51.21 8.62
C LYS A 269 -7.82 52.27 8.36
N ARG A 270 -6.94 52.07 7.37
CA ARG A 270 -5.93 53.07 7.01
C ARG A 270 -6.56 54.36 6.50
N ASN A 271 -7.60 54.26 5.67
CA ASN A 271 -8.31 55.43 5.15
C ASN A 271 -9.06 56.19 6.27
N GLU A 272 -9.63 55.49 7.26
CA GLU A 272 -10.22 56.14 8.44
C GLU A 272 -9.18 56.86 9.31
N THR A 273 -7.95 56.33 9.40
CA THR A 273 -6.88 56.94 10.21
C THR A 273 -6.29 58.19 9.54
N GLU A 274 -6.16 58.21 8.21
CA GLU A 274 -5.71 59.38 7.43
C GLU A 274 -6.74 60.52 7.46
N LEU A 275 -8.05 60.20 7.48
CA LEU A 275 -9.13 61.21 7.53
C LEU A 275 -9.27 61.89 8.91
N GLN A 276 -8.73 61.29 9.98
CA GLN A 276 -8.72 61.85 11.33
C GLN A 276 -7.51 62.75 11.63
N THR A 277 -6.59 62.90 10.67
CA THR A 277 -5.43 63.79 10.78
C THR A 277 -5.43 64.92 9.72
N PRO A 278 -6.43 65.82 9.72
CA PRO A 278 -6.18 67.17 9.20
C PRO A 278 -6.72 68.24 10.13
N ASN A 279 -5.80 68.94 10.82
CA ASN A 279 -5.78 70.38 11.07
C ASN A 279 -5.05 70.72 12.37
N MET A 280 -3.72 70.72 12.33
CA MET A 280 -2.95 71.69 13.11
C MET A 280 -1.60 71.89 12.44
N CYS A 281 -1.47 72.97 11.67
CA CYS A 281 -0.26 73.75 11.48
C CYS A 281 -0.48 74.80 10.38
N ILE A 282 -0.94 76.00 10.76
CA ILE A 282 -0.49 77.26 10.16
C ILE A 282 -0.51 78.32 11.27
N SER A 283 0.67 78.81 11.68
CA SER A 283 0.98 80.25 11.63
C SER A 283 2.47 80.53 11.87
N ASP A 284 3.05 81.21 10.87
CA ASP A 284 4.17 82.15 10.82
C ASP A 284 5.30 82.17 11.87
N GLY A 285 6.53 82.20 11.34
CA GLY A 285 7.39 83.37 11.54
C GLY A 285 8.75 83.19 12.25
N SER A 286 9.82 83.26 11.46
CA SER A 286 11.09 83.99 11.74
C SER A 286 12.33 83.26 12.35
N LYS A 287 13.41 83.35 11.55
CA LYS A 287 14.86 83.52 11.85
C LYS A 287 15.75 82.33 12.28
N THR A 288 16.75 82.07 11.40
CA THR A 288 18.23 81.94 11.63
C THR A 288 18.70 81.73 13.07
N ASP A 289 19.58 80.78 13.42
CA ASP A 289 20.99 80.70 12.97
C ASP A 289 21.75 79.45 13.52
N ILE A 290 22.84 79.06 12.84
CA ILE A 290 24.15 78.54 13.37
C ILE A 290 24.29 77.12 14.00
N ARG A 291 24.95 76.26 13.20
CA ARG A 291 26.27 75.57 13.43
C ARG A 291 26.43 74.40 14.43
N SER A 292 27.10 73.36 13.89
CA SER A 292 27.88 72.27 14.48
C SER A 292 28.69 72.66 15.74
N THR A 293 29.06 71.79 16.70
CA THR A 293 29.95 70.61 16.59
C THR A 293 30.10 69.97 18.00
N GLU A 294 30.33 68.65 18.06
CA GLU A 294 31.10 67.85 19.07
C GLU A 294 31.04 68.15 20.59
N ASN A 295 30.73 67.14 21.42
CA ASN A 295 31.79 66.36 22.12
C ASN A 295 31.30 65.10 22.88
N THR A 296 32.15 64.08 22.79
CA THR A 296 32.45 62.90 23.64
C THR A 296 32.24 63.12 25.15
N THR A 297 31.76 62.20 25.99
CA THR A 297 32.36 60.98 26.64
C THR A 297 31.28 60.51 27.67
N GLU A 298 31.07 59.27 28.13
CA GLU A 298 31.99 58.39 28.85
C GLU A 298 31.31 57.03 29.20
N ILE A 299 32.15 56.08 29.60
CA ILE A 299 32.04 54.62 29.82
C ILE A 299 31.37 54.33 31.19
N THR A 300 30.52 53.32 31.43
CA THR A 300 30.88 52.01 32.07
C THR A 300 29.69 51.10 32.46
N HIS A 301 29.83 49.81 32.09
CA HIS A 301 29.69 48.56 32.88
C HIS A 301 28.47 48.22 33.78
N ASN A 302 27.73 47.14 33.42
CA ASN A 302 27.56 45.84 34.14
C ASN A 302 26.20 45.18 33.74
N SER A 303 26.12 43.98 33.14
CA SER A 303 26.41 42.60 33.58
C SER A 303 25.33 41.93 34.45
N VAL A 304 24.96 40.69 34.02
CA VAL A 304 24.49 39.51 34.80
C VAL A 304 22.95 39.39 35.02
N VAL A 305 22.25 38.56 34.23
CA VAL A 305 21.92 37.10 34.35
C VAL A 305 20.70 36.80 35.22
N GLY A 306 19.78 36.01 34.65
CA GLY A 306 18.61 35.37 35.25
C GLY A 306 17.77 34.73 34.17
#